data_AF-A0A7T0G4M7-F1
#
_entry.id   AF-A0A7T0G4M7-F1
#
_cell.length_a   1.000
_cell.length_b   1.000
_cell.length_c   1.000
_cell.angle_alpha   90.00
_cell.angle_beta   90.00
_cell.angle_gamma   90.00
#
_symmetry.space_group_name_H-M   'P 1'
#
loop_
_entity.id
_entity.type
_entity.pdbx_description
1 polymer ?
#
loop_
_entity_poly.entity_id
_entity_poly.type
_entity_poly.pdbx_seq_one_letter_code
_entity_poly.pdbx_strand_id
1 'polypeptide(L)'
;MSIFSDQLGVFIQGMTRPDLLQQYLKSKFNETQIQTAYHARIAEAKELAKEEGITALQAFWKLLERTYEKTLPPRTCEKGCGYCCYQGVALTQLEWDGILKLAKEKNIDFNAIIERSQRTIDRVEKTIQSDKALDQIDWHNLVVNQPCPFLEEDHSCAVYEARPLDCRLVVAFRDVCGSKKLEHAQRGSVIDEAVGATVIARLQYDQTPKFKRRKFTGDQPLRLIQHWLILWRDKQGKKKRR
;
A
#
# COMPACT_ATOMS: atom_id res chain seq x y z
N MET A 1 15.23 20.17 2.72
CA MET A 1 15.68 19.37 1.56
C MET A 1 15.00 19.95 0.33
N SER A 2 15.75 20.21 -0.75
CA SER A 2 15.17 20.67 -2.01
C SER A 2 14.38 19.53 -2.67
N ILE A 3 13.10 19.78 -2.94
CA ILE A 3 12.22 18.87 -3.67
C ILE A 3 12.56 18.99 -5.14
N PHE A 4 13.20 17.97 -5.72
CA PHE A 4 13.42 17.92 -7.17
C PHE A 4 12.19 17.33 -7.84
N SER A 5 11.44 18.20 -8.51
CA SER A 5 10.40 17.82 -9.46
C SER A 5 10.96 17.86 -10.87
N ASP A 6 10.61 16.89 -11.71
CA ASP A 6 10.92 16.99 -13.13
C ASP A 6 10.09 18.09 -13.81
N GLN A 7 10.46 18.43 -15.05
CA GLN A 7 9.80 19.48 -15.84
C GLN A 7 8.30 19.21 -16.08
N LEU A 8 7.86 17.97 -15.89
CA LEU A 8 6.45 17.57 -16.04
C LEU A 8 5.67 17.65 -14.71
N GLY A 9 6.32 17.94 -13.58
CA GLY A 9 5.67 17.96 -12.29
C GLY A 9 5.29 16.56 -11.77
N VAL A 10 5.81 15.50 -12.37
CA VAL A 10 5.33 14.11 -12.23
C VAL A 10 6.20 13.30 -11.27
N PHE A 11 7.39 13.80 -10.98
CA PHE A 11 8.43 13.12 -10.21
C PHE A 11 8.70 13.84 -8.90
N ILE A 12 8.98 13.09 -7.83
CA ILE A 12 9.76 13.61 -6.70
C ILE A 12 10.85 12.61 -6.32
N GLN A 13 12.09 13.09 -6.27
CA GLN A 13 13.24 12.32 -5.78
C GLN A 13 13.21 12.20 -4.25
N GLY A 14 13.45 11.01 -3.71
CA GLY A 14 13.79 10.83 -2.30
C GLY A 14 12.60 10.89 -1.31
N MET A 15 11.38 10.58 -1.74
CA MET A 15 10.24 10.62 -0.83
C MET A 15 10.01 9.34 -0.04
N THR A 16 10.75 9.24 1.05
CA THR A 16 10.58 8.27 2.15
C THR A 16 9.56 8.73 3.20
N ARG A 17 8.95 9.91 3.01
CA ARG A 17 8.08 10.62 3.98
C ARG A 17 6.65 10.80 3.44
N PRO A 18 5.66 10.02 3.91
CA PRO A 18 4.26 10.10 3.44
C PRO A 18 3.57 11.45 3.69
N ASP A 19 3.92 12.16 4.77
CA ASP A 19 3.36 13.46 5.14
C ASP A 19 3.75 14.57 4.14
N LEU A 20 5.01 14.55 3.69
CA LEU A 20 5.48 15.47 2.65
C LEU A 20 4.80 15.19 1.31
N LEU A 21 4.41 13.92 1.05
CA LEU A 21 3.69 13.56 -0.18
C LEU A 21 2.32 14.21 -0.20
N GLN A 22 1.64 14.11 0.94
CA GLN A 22 0.31 14.69 1.08
C GLN A 22 0.36 16.22 0.94
N GLN A 23 1.37 16.88 1.50
CA GLN A 23 1.55 18.33 1.34
C GLN A 23 1.81 18.71 -0.11
N TYR A 24 2.66 17.97 -0.82
CA TYR A 24 2.93 18.21 -2.24
C TYR A 24 1.70 17.95 -3.11
N LEU A 25 0.97 16.86 -2.88
CA LEU A 25 -0.26 16.59 -3.65
C LEU A 25 -1.31 17.67 -3.42
N LYS A 26 -1.42 18.22 -2.20
CA LYS A 26 -2.28 19.36 -1.89
C LYS A 26 -1.83 20.67 -2.55
N SER A 27 -0.53 20.87 -2.80
CA SER A 27 -0.08 22.05 -3.55
C SER A 27 -0.31 21.91 -5.06
N LYS A 28 -0.39 20.67 -5.57
CA LYS A 28 -0.59 20.36 -6.99
C LYS A 28 -2.05 20.37 -7.43
N PHE A 29 -2.97 19.98 -6.55
CA PHE A 29 -4.40 19.83 -6.88
C PHE A 29 -5.26 20.66 -5.93
N ASN A 30 -6.20 21.42 -6.48
CA ASN A 30 -7.15 22.17 -5.67
C ASN A 30 -8.23 21.24 -5.05
N GLU A 31 -8.93 21.76 -4.05
CA GLU A 31 -9.93 20.97 -3.31
C GLU A 31 -11.05 20.44 -4.20
N THR A 32 -11.53 21.24 -5.16
CA THR A 32 -12.57 20.81 -6.10
C THR A 32 -12.09 19.63 -6.94
N GLN A 33 -10.87 19.67 -7.46
CA GLN A 33 -10.28 18.57 -8.23
C GLN A 33 -10.18 17.29 -7.40
N ILE A 34 -9.75 17.40 -6.14
CA ILE A 34 -9.64 16.27 -5.21
C ILE A 34 -11.03 15.68 -4.93
N GLN A 35 -12.04 16.50 -4.64
CA GLN A 35 -13.40 16.03 -4.36
C GLN A 35 -14.03 15.37 -5.59
N THR A 36 -13.91 16.00 -6.76
CA THR A 36 -14.41 15.44 -8.03
C THR A 36 -13.76 14.10 -8.32
N ALA A 37 -12.43 13.99 -8.22
CA ALA A 37 -11.71 12.74 -8.44
C ALA A 37 -12.12 11.65 -7.43
N TYR A 38 -12.23 12.01 -6.15
CA TYR A 38 -12.67 11.09 -5.10
C TYR A 38 -14.06 10.49 -5.41
N HIS A 39 -15.04 11.35 -5.74
CA HIS A 39 -16.39 10.90 -6.06
C HIS A 39 -16.43 10.04 -7.34
N ALA A 40 -15.72 10.45 -8.38
CA ALA A 40 -15.64 9.71 -9.64
C ALA A 40 -15.02 8.33 -9.45
N ARG A 41 -13.86 8.23 -8.77
CA ARG A 41 -13.17 6.96 -8.54
C ARG A 41 -14.00 5.96 -7.75
N ILE A 42 -14.81 6.41 -6.78
CA ILE A 42 -15.71 5.51 -6.05
C ILE A 42 -16.82 4.97 -6.95
N ALA A 43 -17.44 5.84 -7.76
CA ALA A 43 -18.53 5.44 -8.65
C ALA A 43 -18.02 4.44 -9.69
N GLU A 44 -16.94 4.79 -10.39
CA GLU A 44 -16.30 3.94 -11.41
C GLU A 44 -15.82 2.60 -10.83
N ALA A 45 -15.21 2.60 -9.64
CA ALA A 45 -14.76 1.35 -9.02
C ALA A 45 -15.91 0.41 -8.69
N LYS A 46 -17.08 0.95 -8.28
CA LYS A 46 -18.27 0.15 -8.00
C LYS A 46 -18.93 -0.39 -9.26
N GLU A 47 -19.00 0.43 -10.30
CA GLU A 47 -19.54 0.05 -11.59
C GLU A 47 -18.71 -1.06 -12.23
N LEU A 48 -17.39 -0.83 -12.37
CA LEU A 48 -16.45 -1.81 -12.91
C LEU A 48 -16.43 -3.11 -12.09
N ALA A 49 -16.51 -3.03 -10.76
CA ALA A 49 -16.60 -4.21 -9.91
C ALA A 49 -17.84 -5.06 -10.20
N LYS A 50 -18.98 -4.43 -10.47
CA LYS A 50 -20.22 -5.12 -10.83
C LYS A 50 -20.11 -5.74 -12.22
N GLU A 51 -19.58 -5.02 -13.19
CA GLU A 51 -19.42 -5.47 -14.57
C GLU A 51 -18.51 -6.70 -14.67
N GLU A 52 -17.37 -6.68 -13.98
CA GLU A 52 -16.37 -7.74 -14.09
C GLU A 52 -16.47 -8.82 -13.00
N GLY A 53 -17.40 -8.68 -12.04
CA GLY A 53 -17.54 -9.64 -10.94
C GLY A 53 -16.36 -9.68 -9.98
N ILE A 54 -15.66 -8.56 -9.79
CA ILE A 54 -14.49 -8.42 -8.90
C ILE A 54 -14.81 -7.55 -7.68
N THR A 55 -13.89 -7.44 -6.72
CA THR A 55 -14.11 -6.52 -5.59
C THR A 55 -13.93 -5.07 -6.01
N ALA A 56 -14.60 -4.14 -5.33
CA ALA A 56 -14.41 -2.70 -5.55
C ALA A 56 -12.94 -2.26 -5.38
N LEU A 57 -12.18 -2.93 -4.51
CA LEU A 57 -10.75 -2.67 -4.36
C LEU A 57 -9.97 -3.11 -5.61
N GLN A 58 -10.24 -4.31 -6.14
CA GLN A 58 -9.62 -4.80 -7.38
C GLN A 58 -9.96 -3.91 -8.58
N ALA A 59 -11.20 -3.45 -8.67
CA ALA A 59 -11.63 -2.49 -9.69
C ALA A 59 -10.88 -1.15 -9.54
N PHE A 60 -10.75 -0.63 -8.33
CA PHE A 60 -9.97 0.57 -8.06
C PHE A 60 -8.50 0.42 -8.49
N TRP A 61 -7.88 -0.75 -8.27
CA TRP A 61 -6.53 -1.03 -8.78
C TRP A 61 -6.42 -1.00 -10.29
N LYS A 62 -7.42 -1.52 -11.01
CA LYS A 62 -7.47 -1.44 -12.47
C LYS A 62 -7.59 0.00 -12.96
N LEU A 63 -8.43 0.81 -12.30
CA LEU A 63 -8.57 2.23 -12.63
C LEU A 63 -7.26 3.00 -12.40
N LEU A 64 -6.62 2.75 -11.26
CA LEU A 64 -5.33 3.34 -10.94
C LEU A 64 -4.28 2.98 -12.00
N GLU A 65 -4.19 1.71 -12.40
CA GLU A 65 -3.26 1.26 -13.45
C GLU A 65 -3.52 1.96 -14.79
N ARG A 66 -4.78 2.07 -15.21
CA ARG A 66 -5.18 2.81 -16.43
C ARG A 66 -4.74 4.28 -16.37
N THR A 67 -4.87 4.92 -15.20
CA THR A 67 -4.39 6.30 -15.01
C THR A 67 -2.87 6.36 -15.17
N TYR A 68 -2.14 5.44 -14.56
CA TYR A 68 -0.68 5.39 -14.67
C TYR A 68 -0.22 5.22 -16.12
N GLU A 69 -0.78 4.26 -16.85
CA GLU A 69 -0.44 4.01 -18.26
C GLU A 69 -0.72 5.23 -19.15
N LYS A 70 -1.78 5.99 -18.84
CA LYS A 70 -2.17 7.17 -19.62
C LYS A 70 -1.37 8.43 -19.28
N THR A 71 -0.97 8.59 -18.02
CA THR A 71 -0.48 9.88 -17.49
C THR A 71 1.00 9.90 -17.16
N LEU A 72 1.61 8.74 -16.89
CA LEU A 72 3.00 8.65 -16.47
C LEU A 72 3.89 8.04 -17.55
N PRO A 73 5.21 8.34 -17.53
CA PRO A 73 6.16 7.67 -18.41
C PRO A 73 6.09 6.14 -18.24
N PRO A 74 6.46 5.37 -19.27
CA PRO A 74 6.55 3.93 -19.17
C PRO A 74 7.38 3.52 -17.94
N ARG A 75 6.84 2.59 -17.15
CA ARG A 75 7.53 2.03 -15.99
C ARG A 75 8.61 1.07 -16.48
N THR A 76 9.79 1.13 -15.88
CA THR A 76 10.85 0.11 -16.11
C THR A 76 10.56 -1.17 -15.32
N CYS A 77 9.62 -1.15 -14.37
CA CYS A 77 9.33 -2.31 -13.52
C CYS A 77 8.79 -3.51 -14.31
N GLU A 78 9.50 -4.62 -14.24
CA GLU A 78 9.10 -5.92 -14.76
C GLU A 78 9.07 -6.99 -13.66
N LYS A 79 8.58 -8.20 -13.97
CA LYS A 79 8.63 -9.33 -13.04
C LYS A 79 10.10 -9.62 -12.70
N GLY A 80 10.43 -9.71 -11.42
CA GLY A 80 11.81 -9.81 -10.94
C GLY A 80 12.43 -8.47 -10.53
N CYS A 81 11.70 -7.35 -10.67
CA CYS A 81 12.10 -6.08 -10.09
C CYS A 81 11.67 -6.01 -8.60
N GLY A 82 12.62 -6.26 -7.69
CA GLY A 82 12.42 -6.22 -6.23
C GLY A 82 12.75 -4.87 -5.57
N TYR A 83 12.97 -3.82 -6.35
CA TYR A 83 13.58 -2.58 -5.86
C TYR A 83 12.75 -1.84 -4.81
N CYS A 84 11.44 -1.69 -5.02
CA CYS A 84 10.55 -1.07 -4.03
C CYS A 84 10.22 -2.00 -2.85
N CYS A 85 10.57 -3.29 -2.93
CA CYS A 85 10.27 -4.29 -1.91
C CYS A 85 11.16 -4.17 -0.65
N TYR A 86 11.90 -3.07 -0.49
CA TYR A 86 12.67 -2.75 0.71
C TYR A 86 12.11 -1.55 1.48
N GLN A 87 11.00 -0.95 1.02
CA GLN A 87 10.33 0.12 1.75
C GLN A 87 9.51 -0.44 2.92
N GLY A 88 9.23 0.41 3.93
CA GLY A 88 8.18 0.10 4.90
C GLY A 88 6.80 0.28 4.28
N VAL A 89 6.05 -0.82 4.13
CA VAL A 89 4.71 -0.83 3.52
C VAL A 89 3.66 -0.90 4.61
N ALA A 90 2.78 0.10 4.65
CA ALA A 90 1.57 0.07 5.44
C ALA A 90 0.36 -0.24 4.56
N LEU A 91 -0.69 -0.76 5.19
CA LEU A 91 -1.94 -1.07 4.50
C LEU A 91 -3.14 -1.05 5.44
N THR A 92 -4.30 -0.83 4.84
CA THR A 92 -5.62 -0.87 5.48
C THR A 92 -6.13 -2.30 5.67
N GLN A 93 -7.18 -2.46 6.47
CA GLN A 93 -7.89 -3.74 6.61
C GLN A 93 -8.43 -4.24 5.27
N LEU A 94 -9.02 -3.34 4.46
CA LEU A 94 -9.60 -3.73 3.16
C LEU A 94 -8.53 -4.30 2.21
N GLU A 95 -7.33 -3.73 2.21
CA GLU A 95 -6.20 -4.22 1.44
C GLU A 95 -5.67 -5.54 1.98
N TRP A 96 -5.58 -5.68 3.31
CA TRP A 96 -5.21 -6.94 3.94
C TRP A 96 -6.19 -8.06 3.59
N ASP A 97 -7.49 -7.79 3.61
CA ASP A 97 -8.52 -8.74 3.19
C ASP A 97 -8.34 -9.17 1.72
N GLY A 98 -7.91 -8.24 0.86
CA GLY A 98 -7.50 -8.52 -0.51
C GLY A 98 -6.31 -9.49 -0.59
N ILE A 99 -5.28 -9.29 0.23
CA ILE A 99 -4.14 -10.19 0.35
C ILE A 99 -4.56 -11.57 0.87
N LEU A 100 -5.42 -11.64 1.89
CA LEU A 100 -5.94 -12.90 2.42
C LEU A 100 -6.71 -13.69 1.35
N LYS A 101 -7.53 -13.01 0.54
CA LYS A 101 -8.27 -13.62 -0.57
C LYS A 101 -7.30 -14.22 -1.60
N LEU A 102 -6.33 -13.43 -2.07
CA LEU A 102 -5.33 -13.89 -3.04
C LEU A 102 -4.50 -15.05 -2.49
N ALA A 103 -4.08 -14.97 -1.23
CA ALA A 103 -3.31 -16.02 -0.58
C ALA A 103 -4.07 -17.34 -0.52
N LYS A 104 -5.38 -17.30 -0.28
CA LYS A 104 -6.24 -18.48 -0.35
C LYS A 104 -6.33 -19.03 -1.78
N GLU A 105 -6.51 -18.16 -2.78
CA GLU A 105 -6.62 -18.56 -4.19
C GLU A 105 -5.32 -19.18 -4.73
N LYS A 106 -4.17 -18.66 -4.31
CA LYS A 106 -2.84 -19.09 -4.76
C LYS A 106 -2.11 -20.05 -3.81
N ASN A 107 -2.76 -20.50 -2.73
CA ASN A 107 -2.17 -21.35 -1.69
C ASN A 107 -0.86 -20.80 -1.11
N ILE A 108 -0.83 -19.49 -0.82
CA ILE A 108 0.33 -18.84 -0.20
C ILE A 108 0.41 -19.21 1.28
N ASP A 109 1.54 -19.77 1.72
CA ASP A 109 1.75 -20.13 3.13
C ASP A 109 2.29 -18.96 3.94
N PHE A 110 1.42 -18.35 4.74
CA PHE A 110 1.82 -17.28 5.64
C PHE A 110 2.72 -17.72 6.80
N ASN A 111 2.72 -19.00 7.21
CA ASN A 111 3.64 -19.45 8.25
C ASN A 111 5.07 -19.42 7.72
N ALA A 112 5.31 -19.94 6.52
CA ALA A 112 6.60 -19.84 5.84
C ALA A 112 7.03 -18.38 5.62
N ILE A 113 6.10 -17.49 5.25
CA ILE A 113 6.37 -16.04 5.10
C ILE A 113 6.78 -15.40 6.43
N ILE A 114 6.12 -15.75 7.53
CA ILE A 114 6.47 -15.24 8.86
C ILE A 114 7.85 -15.73 9.26
N GLU A 115 8.13 -17.01 9.07
CA GLU A 115 9.40 -17.64 9.40
C GLU A 115 10.57 -17.00 8.64
N ARG A 116 10.47 -16.85 7.32
CA ARG A 116 11.52 -16.16 6.53
C ARG A 116 11.69 -14.68 6.90
N SER A 117 10.65 -14.07 7.48
CA SER A 117 10.64 -12.64 7.84
C SER A 117 10.86 -12.39 9.34
N GLN A 118 11.25 -13.42 10.10
CA GLN A 118 11.25 -13.43 11.57
C GLN A 118 11.95 -12.20 12.17
N ARG A 119 13.08 -11.78 11.59
CA ARG A 119 13.82 -10.60 12.04
C ARG A 119 12.98 -9.32 12.07
N THR A 120 12.20 -9.07 11.01
CA THR A 120 11.35 -7.86 10.94
C THR A 120 10.07 -8.02 11.75
N ILE A 121 9.53 -9.24 11.83
CA ILE A 121 8.39 -9.57 12.68
C ILE A 121 8.73 -9.33 14.15
N ASP A 122 9.85 -9.86 14.64
CA ASP A 122 10.32 -9.69 16.02
C ASP A 122 10.55 -8.22 16.37
N ARG A 123 11.11 -7.45 15.41
CA ARG A 123 11.35 -6.02 15.60
C ARG A 123 10.03 -5.28 15.80
N VAL A 124 9.06 -5.51 14.92
CA VAL A 124 7.72 -4.90 15.02
C VAL A 124 7.02 -5.34 16.30
N GLU A 125 7.09 -6.62 16.64
CA GLU A 125 6.48 -7.17 17.85
C GLU A 125 7.05 -6.56 19.14
N LYS A 126 8.37 -6.47 19.26
CA LYS A 126 9.04 -5.80 20.39
C LYS A 126 8.66 -4.32 20.49
N THR A 127 8.52 -3.64 19.35
CA THR A 127 8.11 -2.24 19.32
C THR A 127 6.64 -2.07 19.76
N ILE A 128 5.74 -2.96 19.35
CA ILE A 128 4.34 -2.97 19.83
C ILE A 128 4.26 -3.22 21.34
N GLN A 129 5.16 -4.04 21.89
CA GLN A 129 5.23 -4.36 23.31
C GLN A 129 5.94 -3.29 24.16
N SER A 130 6.50 -2.26 23.53
CA SER A 130 7.15 -1.16 24.26
C SER A 130 6.14 -0.17 24.83
N ASP A 131 6.52 0.59 25.86
CA ASP A 131 5.66 1.60 26.49
C ASP A 131 5.42 2.85 25.62
N LYS A 132 5.90 2.86 24.36
CA LYS A 132 5.71 3.99 23.45
C LYS A 132 4.29 4.00 22.89
N ALA A 133 3.69 5.18 22.83
CA ALA A 133 2.42 5.37 22.15
C ALA A 133 2.58 5.06 20.64
N LEU A 134 1.66 4.26 20.09
CA LEU A 134 1.79 3.70 18.72
C LEU A 134 1.81 4.77 17.62
N ASP A 135 1.22 5.93 17.89
CA ASP A 135 1.17 7.11 17.02
C ASP A 135 2.51 7.88 16.98
N GLN A 136 3.36 7.70 17.99
CA GLN A 136 4.70 8.29 18.05
C GLN A 136 5.77 7.42 17.38
N ILE A 137 5.40 6.24 16.89
CA ILE A 137 6.32 5.27 16.30
C ILE A 137 6.43 5.54 14.81
N ASP A 138 7.67 5.78 14.36
CA ASP A 138 7.97 5.78 12.93
C ASP A 138 8.04 4.34 12.42
N TRP A 139 6.86 3.81 12.09
CA TRP A 139 6.70 2.46 11.58
C TRP A 139 7.47 2.23 10.27
N HIS A 140 7.56 3.24 9.41
CA HIS A 140 8.25 3.12 8.13
C HIS A 140 9.75 2.87 8.35
N ASN A 141 10.40 3.70 9.16
CA ASN A 141 11.82 3.58 9.45
C ASN A 141 12.18 2.32 10.25
N LEU A 142 11.21 1.70 10.93
CA LEU A 142 11.43 0.46 11.67
C LEU A 142 11.82 -0.71 10.76
N VAL A 143 11.30 -0.73 9.53
CA VAL A 143 11.43 -1.87 8.60
C VAL A 143 12.02 -1.49 7.23
N VAL A 144 12.31 -0.21 6.98
CA VAL A 144 12.99 0.22 5.76
C VAL A 144 14.35 -0.48 5.58
N ASN A 145 14.77 -0.68 4.33
CA ASN A 145 15.96 -1.44 3.95
C ASN A 145 15.94 -2.91 4.37
N GLN A 146 14.78 -3.45 4.78
CA GLN A 146 14.59 -4.88 4.99
C GLN A 146 13.68 -5.43 3.89
N PRO A 147 13.90 -6.68 3.43
CA PRO A 147 13.03 -7.27 2.42
C PRO A 147 11.60 -7.35 2.94
N CYS A 148 10.65 -7.00 2.07
CA CYS A 148 9.23 -7.16 2.30
C CYS A 148 8.94 -8.65 2.57
N PRO A 149 8.04 -8.98 3.52
CA PRO A 149 7.68 -10.37 3.78
C PRO A 149 7.16 -11.14 2.56
N PHE A 150 6.63 -10.46 1.55
CA PHE A 150 6.13 -11.05 0.30
C PHE A 150 7.13 -11.01 -0.87
N LEU A 151 8.39 -10.63 -0.63
CA LEU A 151 9.45 -10.71 -1.63
C LEU A 151 9.96 -12.15 -1.72
N GLU A 152 9.92 -12.73 -2.92
CA GLU A 152 10.46 -14.05 -3.22
C GLU A 152 11.95 -13.98 -3.60
N GLU A 153 12.61 -15.15 -3.63
CA GLU A 153 14.04 -15.27 -3.97
C GLU A 153 14.36 -14.80 -5.38
N ASP A 154 13.44 -15.00 -6.33
CA ASP A 154 13.53 -14.53 -7.72
C ASP A 154 13.19 -13.03 -7.87
N HIS A 155 13.10 -12.30 -6.75
CA HIS A 155 12.68 -10.90 -6.67
C HIS A 155 11.25 -10.62 -7.17
N SER A 156 10.43 -11.66 -7.34
CA SER A 156 9.01 -11.50 -7.60
C SER A 156 8.22 -11.23 -6.31
N CYS A 157 7.01 -10.70 -6.44
CA CYS A 157 6.12 -10.45 -5.31
C CYS A 157 5.05 -11.55 -5.25
N ALA A 158 4.99 -12.27 -4.11
CA ALA A 158 3.98 -13.32 -3.88
C ALA A 158 2.53 -12.82 -4.01
N VAL A 159 2.31 -11.54 -3.72
CA VAL A 159 1.00 -10.89 -3.68
C VAL A 159 0.86 -9.77 -4.71
N TYR A 160 1.56 -9.87 -5.85
CA TYR A 160 1.66 -8.79 -6.84
C TYR A 160 0.31 -8.16 -7.22
N GLU A 161 -0.73 -8.98 -7.42
CA GLU A 161 -2.06 -8.54 -7.80
C GLU A 161 -2.83 -7.87 -6.65
N ALA A 162 -2.54 -8.26 -5.41
CA ALA A 162 -3.13 -7.70 -4.19
C ALA A 162 -2.21 -6.70 -3.48
N ARG A 163 -1.18 -6.17 -4.17
CA ARG A 163 -0.27 -5.17 -3.62
C ARG A 163 -1.04 -3.98 -3.02
N PRO A 164 -0.66 -3.50 -1.83
CA PRO A 164 -1.24 -2.31 -1.21
C PRO A 164 -1.01 -1.04 -2.04
N LEU A 165 -1.75 0.01 -1.72
CA LEU A 165 -1.60 1.35 -2.27
C LEU A 165 -0.15 1.82 -2.14
N ASP A 166 0.46 1.71 -0.97
CA ASP A 166 1.87 2.06 -0.72
C ASP A 166 2.85 1.42 -1.73
N CYS A 167 2.57 0.18 -2.15
CA CYS A 167 3.38 -0.50 -3.18
C CYS A 167 3.09 0.01 -4.60
N ARG A 168 1.86 0.44 -4.88
CA ARG A 168 1.43 0.94 -6.20
C ARG A 168 1.88 2.39 -6.45
N LEU A 169 2.01 3.17 -5.38
CA LEU A 169 2.45 4.57 -5.43
C LEU A 169 3.97 4.72 -5.60
N VAL A 170 4.74 3.65 -5.37
CA VAL A 170 6.19 3.63 -5.58
C VAL A 170 6.50 2.95 -6.91
N VAL A 171 7.05 3.73 -7.83
CA VAL A 171 7.34 3.33 -9.20
C VAL A 171 8.78 3.69 -9.55
N ALA A 172 9.35 3.00 -10.53
CA ALA A 172 10.63 3.36 -11.13
C ALA A 172 10.41 3.72 -12.61
N PHE A 173 10.79 4.92 -12.99
CA PHE A 173 10.88 5.38 -14.36
C PHE A 173 12.34 5.40 -14.82
N ARG A 174 12.57 5.29 -16.13
CA ARG A 174 13.85 5.64 -16.79
C ARG A 174 15.09 4.93 -16.20
N ASP A 175 14.98 3.65 -15.86
CA ASP A 175 16.08 2.78 -15.39
C ASP A 175 16.78 3.24 -14.10
N VAL A 176 16.17 4.19 -13.37
CA VAL A 176 16.68 4.73 -12.10
C VAL A 176 16.82 3.62 -11.03
N CYS A 177 16.18 2.47 -11.24
CA CYS A 177 16.31 1.26 -10.42
C CYS A 177 17.71 0.61 -10.44
N GLY A 178 18.60 0.97 -11.39
CA GLY A 178 19.95 0.42 -11.49
C GLY A 178 20.84 0.63 -10.25
N SER A 179 20.54 1.63 -9.41
CA SER A 179 21.33 1.94 -8.21
C SER A 179 21.08 1.01 -7.01
N LYS A 180 19.95 0.27 -6.99
CA LYS A 180 19.46 -0.50 -5.83
C LYS A 180 19.25 0.29 -4.51
N LYS A 181 19.26 1.63 -4.54
CA LYS A 181 19.07 2.47 -3.33
C LYS A 181 17.68 3.10 -3.25
N LEU A 182 16.86 2.79 -2.24
CA LEU A 182 15.49 3.30 -2.07
C LEU A 182 15.34 4.83 -2.18
N GLU A 183 16.38 5.61 -1.86
CA GLU A 183 16.38 7.07 -2.03
C GLU A 183 16.21 7.53 -3.49
N HIS A 184 16.44 6.64 -4.47
CA HIS A 184 16.14 6.91 -5.88
C HIS A 184 14.79 6.33 -6.34
N ALA A 185 14.04 5.67 -5.45
CA ALA A 185 12.67 5.26 -5.74
C ALA A 185 11.81 6.48 -5.97
N GLN A 186 10.95 6.40 -6.99
CA GLN A 186 10.16 7.52 -7.45
C GLN A 186 8.71 7.31 -7.03
N ARG A 187 7.99 8.40 -6.82
CA ARG A 187 6.53 8.37 -6.68
C ARG A 187 5.93 9.09 -7.86
N GLY A 188 4.82 8.56 -8.39
CA GLY A 188 4.02 9.33 -9.32
C GLY A 188 3.43 10.53 -8.59
N SER A 189 2.95 11.51 -9.34
CA SER A 189 2.24 12.65 -8.77
C SER A 189 0.96 12.86 -9.54
N VAL A 190 0.07 11.87 -9.47
CA VAL A 190 -1.25 11.90 -10.13
C VAL A 190 -2.37 12.09 -9.12
N ILE A 191 -3.50 12.62 -9.60
CA ILE A 191 -4.66 12.92 -8.74
C ILE A 191 -5.19 11.67 -8.02
N ASP A 192 -5.09 10.49 -8.65
CA ASP A 192 -5.53 9.23 -8.06
C ASP A 192 -4.68 8.84 -6.83
N GLU A 193 -3.42 9.27 -6.74
CA GLU A 193 -2.60 9.08 -5.54
C GLU A 193 -3.09 9.97 -4.38
N ALA A 194 -3.58 11.18 -4.70
CA ALA A 194 -4.09 12.12 -3.71
C ALA A 194 -5.39 11.65 -3.06
N VAL A 195 -6.23 10.93 -3.82
CA VAL A 195 -7.53 10.44 -3.32
C VAL A 195 -7.50 8.97 -2.89
N GLY A 196 -6.47 8.20 -3.24
CA GLY A 196 -6.47 6.74 -3.12
C GLY A 196 -6.75 6.23 -1.71
N ALA A 197 -6.11 6.78 -0.68
CA ALA A 197 -6.36 6.39 0.70
C ALA A 197 -7.81 6.65 1.12
N THR A 198 -8.37 7.81 0.74
CA THR A 198 -9.76 8.19 1.05
C THR A 198 -10.77 7.33 0.30
N VAL A 199 -10.48 6.98 -0.96
CA VAL A 199 -11.29 6.04 -1.76
C VAL A 199 -11.34 4.68 -1.07
N ILE A 200 -10.18 4.11 -0.68
CA ILE A 200 -10.10 2.81 0.01
C ILE A 200 -10.89 2.86 1.33
N ALA A 201 -10.70 3.91 2.13
CA ALA A 201 -11.44 4.09 3.38
C ALA A 201 -12.96 4.13 3.13
N ARG A 202 -13.42 4.79 2.07
CA ARG A 202 -14.83 4.83 1.72
C ARG A 202 -15.36 3.47 1.25
N LEU A 203 -14.61 2.75 0.44
CA LEU A 203 -14.96 1.39 0.03
C LEU A 203 -15.09 0.46 1.24
N GLN A 204 -14.17 0.58 2.22
CA GLN A 204 -14.23 -0.19 3.46
C GLN A 204 -15.46 0.18 4.30
N TYR A 205 -15.78 1.47 4.41
CA TYR A 205 -16.98 1.95 5.10
C TYR A 205 -18.26 1.37 4.48
N ASP A 206 -18.35 1.37 3.16
CA ASP A 206 -19.53 0.89 2.44
C ASP A 206 -19.72 -0.63 2.64
N GLN A 207 -18.63 -1.41 2.69
CA GLN A 207 -18.65 -2.85 3.01
C GLN A 207 -18.92 -3.14 4.49
N THR A 208 -18.66 -2.19 5.37
CA THR A 208 -18.89 -2.36 6.82
C THR A 208 -20.39 -2.45 7.11
N PRO A 209 -20.87 -3.48 7.83
CA PRO A 209 -22.28 -3.61 8.20
C PRO A 209 -22.80 -2.36 8.94
N LYS A 210 -24.03 -1.91 8.63
CA LYS A 210 -24.61 -0.66 9.17
C LYS A 210 -24.44 -0.52 10.69
N PHE A 211 -24.68 -1.59 11.46
CA PHE A 211 -24.57 -1.58 12.93
C PHE A 211 -23.13 -1.40 13.45
N LYS A 212 -22.12 -1.67 12.63
CA LYS A 212 -20.70 -1.44 12.93
C LYS A 212 -20.17 -0.10 12.43
N ARG A 213 -20.86 0.56 11.48
CA ARG A 213 -20.42 1.84 10.89
C ARG A 213 -20.24 2.96 11.90
N ARG A 214 -21.04 2.98 12.98
CA ARG A 214 -20.87 3.95 14.08
C ARG A 214 -19.51 3.89 14.80
N LYS A 215 -18.82 2.75 14.70
CA LYS A 215 -17.47 2.54 15.25
C LYS A 215 -16.37 2.71 14.20
N PHE A 216 -16.73 3.01 12.95
CA PHE A 216 -15.77 3.28 11.90
C PHE A 216 -15.31 4.73 12.04
N THR A 217 -14.06 4.90 12.48
CA THR A 217 -13.44 6.20 12.69
C THR A 217 -12.84 6.79 11.42
N GLY A 218 -12.77 6.03 10.31
CA GLY A 218 -12.00 6.42 9.11
C GLY A 218 -10.49 6.34 9.31
N ASP A 219 -10.04 6.65 10.52
CA ASP A 219 -8.71 6.43 11.04
C ASP A 219 -8.60 4.96 11.49
N GLN A 220 -8.27 4.09 10.54
CA GLN A 220 -7.62 2.83 10.89
C GLN A 220 -6.14 3.16 11.05
N PRO A 221 -5.48 2.77 12.15
CA PRO A 221 -4.03 2.84 12.17
C PRO A 221 -3.54 2.00 10.99
N LEU A 222 -3.01 2.67 9.97
CA LEU A 222 -2.33 2.02 8.86
C LEU A 222 -1.18 1.23 9.47
N ARG A 223 -1.24 -0.09 9.37
CA ARG A 223 -0.29 -1.00 10.01
C ARG A 223 0.64 -1.56 8.96
N LEU A 224 1.89 -1.79 9.37
CA LEU A 224 2.88 -2.48 8.54
C LEU A 224 2.40 -3.87 8.16
N ILE A 225 2.83 -4.38 7.00
CA ILE A 225 2.65 -5.78 6.59
C ILE A 225 3.01 -6.73 7.73
N GLN A 226 4.15 -6.50 8.39
CA GLN A 226 4.63 -7.30 9.52
C GLN A 226 3.62 -7.36 10.67
N HIS A 227 2.97 -6.23 10.99
CA HIS A 227 1.96 -6.19 12.04
C HIS A 227 0.70 -6.95 11.62
N TRP A 228 0.27 -6.85 10.37
CA TRP A 228 -0.85 -7.66 9.86
C TRP A 228 -0.57 -9.16 9.93
N LEU A 229 0.66 -9.58 9.63
CA LEU A 229 1.11 -10.97 9.77
C LEU A 229 1.08 -11.44 11.23
N ILE A 230 1.52 -10.61 12.18
CA ILE A 230 1.43 -10.90 13.63
C ILE A 230 -0.04 -11.12 14.05
N LEU A 231 -0.93 -10.19 13.69
CA LEU A 231 -2.36 -10.31 14.03
C LEU A 231 -2.99 -11.58 13.44
N TRP A 232 -2.60 -11.93 12.21
CA TRP A 232 -3.04 -13.15 11.57
C TRP A 232 -2.57 -14.40 12.34
N ARG A 233 -1.27 -14.48 12.66
CA ARG A 233 -0.65 -15.57 13.42
C ARG A 233 -1.35 -15.79 14.76
N ASP A 234 -1.56 -14.72 15.51
CA ASP A 234 -2.18 -14.77 16.84
C ASP A 234 -3.65 -15.22 16.77
N LYS A 235 -4.36 -14.81 15.72
CA LYS A 235 -5.74 -15.26 15.45
C LYS A 235 -5.78 -16.75 15.12
N GLN A 236 -4.82 -17.31 14.37
CA GLN A 236 -4.74 -18.74 14.12
C GLN A 236 -4.43 -19.52 15.41
N GLY A 237 -3.51 -19.02 16.25
CA GLY A 237 -3.20 -19.62 17.55
C GLY A 237 -4.43 -19.70 18.47
N LYS A 238 -5.25 -18.66 18.51
CA LYS A 238 -6.51 -18.65 19.28
C LYS A 238 -7.55 -19.65 18.74
N LYS A 239 -7.61 -19.87 17.42
CA LYS A 239 -8.50 -20.87 16.82
C LYS A 239 -8.07 -22.30 17.13
N LYS A 240 -6.76 -22.60 17.15
CA LYS A 240 -6.24 -23.93 17.49
C LYS A 240 -6.45 -24.33 18.96
N ARG A 241 -6.67 -23.34 19.85
CA ARG A 241 -6.93 -23.54 21.29
C ARG A 241 -8.42 -23.66 21.64
N ARG A 242 -9.32 -23.52 20.66
CA ARG A 242 -10.77 -23.66 20.81
C ARG A 242 -11.22 -24.93 20.10
#